data_AF-A3ZMD0-F1
#
_entry.id   AF-A3ZMD0-F1
#
_cell.length_a   1.000
_cell.length_b   1.000
_cell.length_c   1.000
_cell.angle_alpha   90.00
_cell.angle_beta   90.00
_cell.angle_gamma   90.00
#
_symmetry.space_group_name_H-M   'P 1'
#
loop_
_entity.id
_entity.type
_entity.pdbx_description
1 polymer ?
#
loop_
_entity_poly.entity_id
_entity_poly.type
_entity_poly.pdbx_seq_one_letter_code
_entity_poly.pdbx_strand_id
1 'polypeptide(L)'
;MEDNAAHAKLVMRSFREHAVANEIVHVDNGESALEYMFQIGQYQNVETLPDLVLLDLRLPKYDGLHVLSEIKKNPSTSSIPVVVLTTSDAEADVNQAYGHHVNSYLVKPIDFIEFSKMLSDLGFYWLVWNESPKRR
;
A
#
# COMPACT_ATOMS: atom_id res chain seq x y z
N MET A 1 -3.02 3.20 1.52
CA MET A 1 -4.43 3.26 1.06
C MET A 1 -5.24 2.56 2.13
N GLU A 2 -6.00 3.33 2.91
CA GLU A 2 -6.62 2.87 4.16
C GLU A 2 -7.78 3.81 4.50
N ASP A 3 -9.01 3.33 4.65
CA ASP A 3 -10.15 4.18 4.97
C ASP A 3 -10.24 4.50 6.47
N ASN A 4 -9.72 3.61 7.32
CA ASN A 4 -9.71 3.83 8.76
C ASN A 4 -8.64 4.85 9.16
N ALA A 5 -9.09 6.07 9.50
CA ALA A 5 -8.21 7.16 9.89
C ALA A 5 -7.30 6.86 11.10
N ALA A 6 -7.72 6.01 12.05
CA ALA A 6 -6.89 5.64 13.19
C ALA A 6 -5.76 4.70 12.77
N HIS A 7 -6.06 3.71 11.91
CA HIS A 7 -5.05 2.82 11.34
C HIS A 7 -4.08 3.58 10.44
N ALA A 8 -4.58 4.46 9.57
CA ALA A 8 -3.75 5.29 8.71
C ALA A 8 -2.75 6.12 9.53
N LYS A 9 -3.23 6.78 10.60
CA LYS A 9 -2.37 7.55 11.51
C LYS A 9 -1.31 6.69 12.18
N LEU A 10 -1.64 5.46 12.58
CA LEU A 10 -0.68 4.55 13.18
C LEU A 10 0.43 4.15 12.21
N VAL A 11 0.06 3.78 10.98
CA VAL A 11 1.02 3.46 9.91
C VAL A 11 1.93 4.67 9.64
N MET A 12 1.34 5.84 9.41
CA MET A 12 2.11 7.07 9.15
C MET A 12 3.06 7.42 10.29
N ARG A 13 2.61 7.27 11.54
CA ARG A 13 3.42 7.53 12.73
C ARG A 13 4.59 6.56 12.81
N SER A 14 4.34 5.25 12.65
CA SER A 14 5.37 4.22 12.72
C SER A 14 6.47 4.45 11.68
N PHE A 15 6.10 4.81 10.44
CA PHE A 15 7.08 5.08 9.38
C PHE A 15 7.91 6.34 9.63
N ARG A 16 7.29 7.39 10.22
CA ARG A 16 8.00 8.61 10.59
C ARG A 16 8.95 8.42 11.76
N GLU A 17 8.52 7.70 12.80
CA GLU A 17 9.34 7.45 14.00
C GLU A 17 10.63 6.68 13.68
N HIS A 18 10.60 5.80 12.69
CA HIS A 18 11.75 5.02 12.26
C HIS A 18 12.54 5.67 11.11
N ALA A 19 12.12 6.87 10.66
CA ALA A 19 12.73 7.60 9.55
C ALA A 19 12.93 6.76 8.26
N VAL A 20 12.05 5.77 8.03
CA VAL A 20 12.14 4.85 6.89
C VAL A 20 11.53 5.40 5.61
N ALA A 21 10.71 6.45 5.70
CA ALA A 21 10.07 7.09 4.56
C ALA A 21 10.17 8.62 4.62
N ASN A 22 10.56 9.22 3.49
CA ASN A 22 10.68 10.68 3.34
C ASN A 22 9.34 11.36 3.11
N GLU A 23 8.45 10.71 2.37
CA GLU A 23 7.12 11.22 2.05
C GLU A 23 6.09 10.09 2.22
N ILE A 24 4.97 10.41 2.85
CA ILE A 24 3.87 9.47 3.04
C ILE A 24 2.59 10.15 2.57
N VAL A 25 2.03 9.63 1.47
CA VAL A 25 0.73 10.03 0.95
C VAL A 25 -0.32 9.03 1.42
N HIS A 26 -1.41 9.56 1.99
CA HIS A 26 -2.55 8.78 2.43
C HIS A 26 -3.77 9.11 1.59
N VAL A 27 -4.47 8.06 1.17
CA VAL A 27 -5.75 8.10 0.47
C VAL A 27 -6.69 7.12 1.17
N ASP A 28 -7.97 7.48 1.28
CA ASP A 28 -8.96 6.85 2.15
C ASP A 28 -10.01 6.02 1.41
N ASN A 29 -9.94 5.94 0.09
CA ASN A 29 -10.87 5.16 -0.72
C ASN A 29 -10.20 4.71 -2.02
N GLY A 30 -10.79 3.71 -2.68
CA GLY A 30 -10.20 3.11 -3.87
C GLY A 30 -10.23 4.02 -5.11
N GLU A 31 -11.16 4.98 -5.19
CA GLU A 31 -11.20 5.94 -6.31
C GLU A 31 -10.01 6.89 -6.21
N SER A 32 -9.82 7.52 -5.05
CA SER A 32 -8.67 8.40 -4.81
C SER A 32 -7.33 7.66 -4.91
N ALA A 33 -7.30 6.36 -4.58
CA ALA A 33 -6.13 5.52 -4.82
C ALA A 33 -5.78 5.40 -6.31
N LEU A 34 -6.77 5.10 -7.17
CA LEU A 34 -6.56 5.02 -8.60
C LEU A 34 -6.25 6.40 -9.21
N GLU A 35 -6.94 7.45 -8.77
CA GLU A 35 -6.65 8.80 -9.23
C GLU A 35 -5.21 9.22 -8.92
N TYR A 36 -4.70 8.89 -7.73
CA TYR A 36 -3.32 9.16 -7.33
C TYR A 36 -2.32 8.35 -8.16
N MET A 37 -2.53 7.04 -8.29
CA MET A 37 -1.62 6.15 -9.01
C MET A 37 -1.54 6.46 -10.51
N PHE A 38 -2.62 6.97 -11.10
CA PHE A 38 -2.67 7.36 -12.51
C PHE A 38 -2.53 8.85 -12.75
N GLN A 39 -2.27 9.64 -11.69
CA GLN A 39 -2.04 11.09 -11.77
C GLN A 39 -3.17 11.81 -12.53
N ILE A 40 -4.43 11.48 -12.21
CA ILE A 40 -5.61 12.10 -12.81
C ILE A 40 -6.41 12.90 -11.76
N GLY A 41 -7.39 13.68 -12.22
CA GLY A 41 -8.28 14.44 -11.34
C GLY A 41 -7.51 15.44 -10.48
N GLN A 42 -7.63 15.33 -9.17
CA GLN A 42 -6.92 16.22 -8.22
C GLN A 42 -5.40 15.95 -8.13
N TYR A 43 -4.91 14.83 -8.68
CA TYR A 43 -3.50 14.41 -8.58
C TYR A 43 -2.69 14.63 -9.86
N GLN A 44 -3.20 15.42 -10.81
CA GLN A 44 -2.52 15.72 -12.09
C GLN A 44 -1.15 16.38 -11.93
N ASN A 45 -0.92 17.08 -10.81
CA ASN A 45 0.34 17.78 -10.53
C ASN A 45 1.30 16.93 -9.66
N VAL A 46 0.95 15.69 -9.33
CA VAL A 46 1.87 14.79 -8.61
C VAL A 46 2.90 14.30 -9.61
N GLU A 47 4.16 14.72 -9.47
CA GLU A 47 5.23 14.37 -10.42
C GLU A 47 5.84 12.99 -10.16
N THR A 48 5.80 12.53 -8.91
CA THR A 48 6.48 11.31 -8.47
C THR A 48 5.51 10.27 -7.95
N LEU A 49 5.65 9.04 -8.46
CA LEU A 49 4.91 7.88 -7.98
C LEU A 49 5.56 7.29 -6.70
N PRO A 50 4.79 6.59 -5.85
CA PRO A 50 5.30 6.04 -4.59
C PRO A 50 6.26 4.87 -4.82
N ASP A 51 7.31 4.74 -4.01
CA ASP A 51 8.26 3.60 -4.06
C ASP A 51 7.69 2.31 -3.47
N LEU A 52 6.63 2.44 -2.67
CA LEU A 52 5.92 1.34 -2.03
C LEU A 52 4.45 1.73 -1.84
N VAL A 53 3.54 0.80 -2.11
CA VAL A 53 2.12 0.94 -1.80
C VAL A 53 1.76 -0.01 -0.67
N LEU A 54 1.22 0.53 0.42
CA LEU A 54 0.48 -0.24 1.42
C LEU A 54 -1.01 -0.14 1.12
N LEU A 55 -1.66 -1.29 0.93
CA LEU A 55 -3.04 -1.38 0.46
C LEU A 55 -3.90 -2.20 1.41
N ASP A 56 -4.94 -1.60 1.99
CA ASP A 56 -6.04 -2.40 2.55
C ASP A 56 -6.94 -2.92 1.42
N LEU A 57 -7.45 -4.14 1.57
CA LEU A 57 -8.49 -4.69 0.71
C LEU A 57 -9.85 -4.01 0.95
N ARG A 58 -10.16 -3.68 2.21
CA ARG A 58 -11.45 -3.09 2.57
C ARG A 58 -11.41 -1.58 2.33
N LEU A 59 -11.71 -1.18 1.09
CA LEU A 59 -11.79 0.23 0.71
C LEU A 59 -13.20 0.60 0.24
N PRO A 60 -13.69 1.81 0.56
CA PRO A 60 -14.88 2.38 -0.05
C PRO A 60 -14.71 2.67 -1.55
N LYS A 61 -15.85 2.73 -2.25
CA LYS A 61 -16.00 3.01 -3.70
C LYS A 61 -15.43 1.93 -4.62
N TYR A 62 -14.13 1.67 -4.55
CA TYR A 62 -13.49 0.54 -5.23
C TYR A 62 -12.79 -0.35 -4.21
N ASP A 63 -12.99 -1.65 -4.37
CA ASP A 63 -12.37 -2.67 -3.55
C ASP A 63 -10.84 -2.71 -3.76
N GLY A 64 -10.09 -3.04 -2.71
CA GLY A 64 -8.62 -3.03 -2.80
C GLY A 64 -8.07 -4.07 -3.79
N LEU A 65 -8.74 -5.21 -3.99
CA LEU A 65 -8.33 -6.16 -5.05
C LEU A 65 -8.50 -5.55 -6.45
N HIS A 66 -9.55 -4.74 -6.66
CA HIS A 66 -9.73 -4.00 -7.90
C HIS A 66 -8.60 -2.99 -8.09
N VAL A 67 -8.28 -2.20 -7.06
CA VAL A 67 -7.18 -1.23 -7.09
C VAL A 67 -5.84 -1.92 -7.41
N LEU A 68 -5.53 -3.04 -6.74
CA LEU A 68 -4.34 -3.84 -7.01
C LEU A 68 -4.28 -4.30 -8.47
N SER A 69 -5.39 -4.83 -8.98
CA SER A 69 -5.49 -5.31 -10.36
C SER A 69 -5.15 -4.21 -11.37
N GLU A 70 -5.71 -3.02 -11.20
CA GLU A 70 -5.46 -1.89 -12.10
C GLU A 70 -4.02 -1.36 -12.01
N ILE A 71 -3.47 -1.25 -10.81
CA ILE A 71 -2.06 -0.88 -10.60
C ILE A 71 -1.13 -1.86 -11.33
N LYS A 72 -1.42 -3.17 -11.25
CA LYS A 72 -0.55 -4.22 -11.79
C LYS A 72 -0.74 -4.44 -13.29
N LYS A 73 -1.86 -4.04 -13.88
CA LYS A 73 -2.07 -4.07 -15.34
C LYS A 73 -1.41 -2.91 -16.07
N ASN A 74 -1.26 -1.76 -15.42
CA ASN A 74 -0.74 -0.57 -16.09
C ASN A 74 0.81 -0.60 -16.15
N PRO A 75 1.43 -0.49 -17.34
CA PRO A 75 2.89 -0.50 -17.47
C PRO A 75 3.63 0.56 -16.64
N SER A 76 3.04 1.74 -16.41
CA SER A 76 3.70 2.81 -15.64
C SER A 76 3.72 2.56 -14.13
N THR A 77 2.79 1.75 -13.61
CA THR A 77 2.64 1.49 -12.16
C THR A 77 2.93 0.04 -11.77
N SER A 78 2.94 -0.89 -12.72
CA SER A 78 3.03 -2.34 -12.47
C SER A 78 4.29 -2.78 -11.73
N SER A 79 5.40 -2.06 -11.90
CA SER A 79 6.67 -2.31 -11.23
C SER A 79 6.70 -1.85 -9.76
N ILE A 80 5.74 -1.05 -9.33
CA ILE A 80 5.67 -0.54 -7.96
C ILE A 80 5.34 -1.71 -7.01
N PRO A 81 6.15 -1.95 -5.97
CA PRO A 81 5.82 -2.92 -4.93
C PRO A 81 4.49 -2.56 -4.26
N VAL A 82 3.57 -3.52 -4.25
CA VAL A 82 2.29 -3.41 -3.53
C VAL A 82 2.27 -4.48 -2.44
N VAL A 83 2.15 -4.04 -1.19
CA VAL A 83 1.96 -4.90 -0.03
C VAL A 83 0.53 -4.72 0.44
N VAL A 84 -0.23 -5.81 0.41
CA VAL A 84 -1.55 -5.84 1.03
C VAL A 84 -1.36 -5.92 2.54
N LEU A 85 -2.02 -5.02 3.26
CA LEU A 85 -2.07 -4.97 4.71
C LEU A 85 -3.55 -4.84 5.13
N THR A 86 -4.15 -5.94 5.57
CA THR A 86 -5.61 -6.00 5.79
C THR A 86 -5.97 -6.86 7.00
N THR A 87 -7.22 -6.79 7.48
CA THR A 87 -7.71 -7.66 8.56
C THR A 87 -8.21 -9.02 8.04
N SER A 88 -8.39 -9.19 6.73
CA SER A 88 -8.82 -10.46 6.14
C SER A 88 -7.66 -11.46 6.10
N ASP A 89 -7.87 -12.64 6.69
CA ASP A 89 -7.00 -13.82 6.60
C ASP A 89 -7.61 -14.92 5.70
N ALA A 90 -8.69 -14.60 4.99
CA ALA A 90 -9.39 -15.55 4.15
C ALA A 90 -8.49 -16.05 3.00
N GLU A 91 -8.37 -17.37 2.87
CA GLU A 91 -7.53 -18.00 1.85
C GLU A 91 -7.88 -17.55 0.43
N ALA A 92 -9.17 -17.32 0.15
CA ALA A 92 -9.65 -16.81 -1.12
C ALA A 92 -9.12 -15.40 -1.45
N ASP A 93 -9.01 -14.51 -0.45
CA ASP A 93 -8.50 -13.15 -0.63
C ASP A 93 -6.99 -13.17 -0.85
N VAL A 94 -6.28 -14.01 -0.09
CA VAL A 94 -4.83 -14.24 -0.26
C VAL A 94 -4.55 -14.74 -1.68
N ASN A 95 -5.25 -15.78 -2.12
CA ASN A 95 -5.06 -16.37 -3.45
C ASN A 95 -5.38 -15.37 -4.57
N GLN A 96 -6.45 -14.58 -4.43
CA GLN A 96 -6.80 -13.54 -5.41
C GLN A 96 -5.74 -12.43 -5.47
N ALA A 97 -5.24 -11.97 -4.32
CA ALA A 97 -4.21 -10.94 -4.27
C ALA A 97 -2.92 -11.41 -4.96
N TYR A 98 -2.46 -12.64 -4.70
CA TYR A 98 -1.31 -13.21 -5.40
C TYR A 98 -1.60 -13.49 -6.89
N GLY A 99 -2.83 -13.88 -7.25
CA GLY A 99 -3.28 -13.96 -8.64
C GLY A 99 -3.25 -12.61 -9.37
N HIS A 100 -3.30 -11.51 -8.62
CA HIS A 100 -3.11 -10.14 -9.11
C HIS A 100 -1.69 -9.60 -8.90
N HIS A 101 -0.69 -10.47 -8.69
CA HIS A 101 0.72 -10.11 -8.59
C HIS A 101 1.04 -9.15 -7.43
N VAL A 102 0.33 -9.26 -6.31
CA VAL A 102 0.76 -8.62 -5.06
C VAL A 102 2.18 -9.08 -4.70
N ASN A 103 2.98 -8.19 -4.13
CA ASN A 103 4.34 -8.53 -3.73
C ASN A 103 4.38 -9.24 -2.36
N SER A 104 3.46 -8.88 -1.47
CA SER A 104 3.31 -9.50 -0.16
C SER A 104 1.90 -9.27 0.38
N TYR A 105 1.43 -10.19 1.22
CA TYR A 105 0.16 -10.11 1.91
C TYR A 105 0.39 -10.24 3.42
N LEU A 106 -0.07 -9.27 4.19
CA LEU A 106 0.08 -9.22 5.65
C LEU A 106 -1.27 -9.03 6.31
N VAL A 107 -1.56 -9.90 7.28
CA VAL A 107 -2.74 -9.76 8.14
C VAL A 107 -2.38 -8.83 9.30
N LYS A 108 -3.20 -7.81 9.52
CA LYS A 108 -3.03 -6.83 10.60
C LYS A 108 -3.10 -7.54 11.95
N PRO A 109 -2.03 -7.48 12.77
CA PRO A 109 -2.09 -7.96 14.14
C PRO A 109 -3.13 -7.20 14.94
N ILE A 110 -3.82 -7.90 15.84
CA ILE A 110 -4.76 -7.28 16.78
C ILE A 110 -3.99 -6.49 17.84
N ASP A 111 -2.82 -7.01 18.26
CA ASP A 111 -1.95 -6.36 19.23
C ASP A 111 -1.19 -5.18 18.61
N PHE A 112 -1.18 -4.07 19.34
CA PHE A 112 -0.57 -2.82 18.90
C PHE A 112 0.96 -2.90 18.81
N ILE A 113 1.60 -3.59 19.77
CA ILE A 113 3.06 -3.71 19.84
C ILE A 113 3.54 -4.57 18.67
N GLU A 114 2.87 -5.69 18.43
CA GLU A 114 3.13 -6.55 17.27
C GLU A 114 2.92 -5.79 15.96
N PHE A 115 1.84 -5.02 15.85
CA PHE A 115 1.56 -4.26 14.63
C PHE A 115 2.62 -3.19 14.37
N SER A 116 3.02 -2.44 15.40
CA SER A 116 4.08 -1.43 15.28
C SER A 116 5.42 -2.06 14.89
N LYS A 117 5.78 -3.20 15.51
CA LYS A 117 6.99 -3.95 15.14
C LYS A 117 6.94 -4.40 13.69
N MET A 118 5.83 -4.98 13.25
CA MET A 118 5.65 -5.42 11.87
C MET A 118 5.79 -4.26 10.88
N LEU A 119 5.22 -3.08 11.17
CA LEU A 119 5.34 -1.90 10.31
C LEU A 119 6.79 -1.39 10.22
N SER A 120 7.54 -1.47 11.32
CA SER A 120 8.96 -1.15 11.35
C SER A 120 9.76 -2.11 10.45
N ASP A 121 9.62 -3.41 10.68
CA ASP A 121 10.29 -4.46 9.90
C ASP A 121 9.95 -4.36 8.40
N LEU A 122 8.68 -4.09 8.08
CA LEU A 122 8.20 -3.86 6.72
C LEU A 122 8.88 -2.64 6.08
N GLY A 123 8.90 -1.52 6.79
CA GLY A 123 9.51 -0.28 6.30
C GLY A 123 11.00 -0.46 6.00
N PHE A 124 11.76 -1.07 6.91
CA PHE A 124 13.17 -1.39 6.67
C PHE A 124 13.36 -2.33 5.48
N TYR A 125 12.58 -3.41 5.41
CA TYR A 125 12.71 -4.35 4.31
C TYR A 125 12.47 -3.67 2.97
N TRP A 126 11.35 -2.98 2.79
CA TRP A 126 10.95 -2.46 1.48
C TRP A 126 11.66 -1.19 1.05
N LEU A 127 12.04 -0.32 2.00
CA LEU A 127 12.59 1.01 1.70
C LEU A 127 14.10 1.12 1.93
N VAL A 128 14.70 0.20 2.69
CA VAL A 128 16.13 0.23 3.00
C VAL A 128 16.88 -0.97 2.43
N TRP A 129 16.35 -2.19 2.57
CA TRP A 129 17.05 -3.41 2.15
C TRP A 129 16.69 -3.88 0.74
N ASN A 130 15.46 -3.64 0.30
CA ASN A 130 14.98 -4.08 -0.99
C ASN A 130 15.50 -3.16 -2.11
N GLU A 131 16.02 -3.78 -3.16
CA GLU A 131 16.38 -3.09 -4.40
C GLU A 131 15.15 -3.01 -5.31
N SER A 132 14.53 -1.84 -5.37
CA SER A 132 13.35 -1.61 -6.21
C SER A 132 13.73 -1.46 -7.69
N PRO A 133 12.88 -1.95 -8.63
CA PRO A 133 13.12 -1.76 -10.06
C PRO A 133 13.27 -0.27 -10.38
N LYS A 134 14.32 0.10 -11.11
CA LYS A 134 14.47 1.48 -11.60
C LYS A 134 13.31 1.78 -12.55
N ARG A 135 12.50 2.78 -12.19
CA ARG A 135 11.43 3.29 -13.05
C ARG A 135 12.07 3.93 -14.28
N ARG A 136 11.60 3.53 -15.47
CA ARG A 136 12.08 4.09 -16.74
C ARG A 136 11.43 5.43 -17.01
#